data_AF-A0A2A3YIF4-F1
#
_entry.id   AF-A0A2A3YIF4-F1
#
_cell.length_a   1.000
_cell.length_b   1.000
_cell.length_c   1.000
_cell.angle_alpha   90.00
_cell.angle_beta   90.00
_cell.angle_gamma   90.00
#
_symmetry.space_group_name_H-M   'P 1'
#
loop_
_entity.id
_entity.type
_entity.pdbx_description
1 polymer ?
#
loop_
_entity_poly.entity_id
_entity_poly.type
_entity_poly.pdbx_seq_one_letter_code
_entity_poly.pdbx_strand_id
1 'polypeptide(L)'
;MIRRSVTAEQQSAWLLAPLFAGRSRVRIGRWDGRKDKWGYSTRDERDLTDDVPAKPAAVLLYNSQGLCRTLVVDADVPGAAGRELLHRVVALLERCDASVIVDRSPAGKHHVYVPLRDGLSVDDAGTLAKALARRFPGVDPLPHTTGAVSGCIRPPGSPYKDGTGWQELVTPLDTARRVLLTRNGSEVLGALRRELSEELAEGAREAITLARPLEDLEGEASVLHAPFVGRVMAPRFVALAREGLFQAAGYSDRSTARMAVLCAAVRSGMRFADVTARVEDGRWAGLMSLYQNANKPGELIGKEWRKACAFVAKKQAEKKSVRHCNTSEALGVTRGEPQGKSDHEITVDEHRFIRRWRAVLAEVEGLELSGPRGLHARFLLRALAAAAHQSGSRHVEFGVRSLSLSLPVQPSTVSRVLAELREAEDPWLVLVREGEGTRADLYELRIPARHADLSEGVDMPAGKIHALRPVFRELGVVAALVFEAIEQGATSAETARVRAHVSRSAAFEALELLEGWGLIERDAVGRLTARSELLGEIAERVGAALVVGLLIERFRDERRDWIEYLARHAVSGEWWAAVMRDGPPPDEGLEPAVLCV
;
A
#
# COMPACT_ATOMS: atom_id res chain seq x y z
N MET A 1 -20.67 13.39 -28.43
CA MET A 1 -20.74 12.11 -27.69
C MET A 1 -22.16 11.60 -27.80
N ILE A 2 -22.41 10.58 -28.62
CA ILE A 2 -23.74 9.96 -28.73
C ILE A 2 -23.95 9.19 -27.42
N ARG A 3 -24.94 9.60 -26.60
CA ARG A 3 -25.41 8.77 -25.47
C ARG A 3 -25.92 7.46 -26.07
N ARG A 4 -25.25 6.34 -25.80
CA ARG A 4 -25.79 5.03 -26.17
C ARG A 4 -27.06 4.79 -25.38
N SER A 5 -28.11 4.37 -26.06
CA SER A 5 -29.29 3.81 -25.40
C SER A 5 -28.91 2.43 -24.85
N VAL A 6 -28.89 2.28 -23.54
CA VAL A 6 -28.77 1.00 -22.85
C VAL A 6 -30.06 0.21 -23.13
N THR A 7 -29.95 -1.02 -23.63
CA THR A 7 -31.11 -1.90 -23.80
C THR A 7 -31.45 -2.60 -22.49
N ALA A 8 -32.69 -3.09 -22.38
CA ALA A 8 -33.13 -3.87 -21.23
C ALA A 8 -32.23 -5.09 -20.97
N GLU A 9 -31.77 -5.78 -22.02
CA GLU A 9 -30.86 -6.93 -21.90
C GLU A 9 -29.51 -6.54 -21.28
N GLN A 10 -28.94 -5.40 -21.68
CA GLN A 10 -27.66 -4.94 -21.13
C GLN A 10 -27.80 -4.50 -19.67
N GLN A 11 -28.93 -3.86 -19.33
CA GLN A 11 -29.24 -3.50 -17.97
C GLN A 11 -29.43 -4.75 -17.10
N SER A 12 -30.18 -5.76 -17.57
CA SER A 12 -30.35 -7.03 -16.87
C SER A 12 -29.05 -7.80 -16.68
N ALA A 13 -28.16 -7.81 -17.68
CA ALA A 13 -26.84 -8.42 -17.55
C ALA A 13 -25.95 -7.68 -16.54
N TRP A 14 -25.97 -6.35 -16.56
CA TRP A 14 -25.20 -5.52 -15.62
C TRP A 14 -25.64 -5.69 -14.17
N LEU A 15 -26.92 -5.92 -13.90
CA LEU A 15 -27.43 -6.21 -12.56
C LEU A 15 -26.81 -7.47 -11.92
N LEU A 16 -26.17 -8.34 -12.72
CA LEU A 16 -25.41 -9.49 -12.19
C LEU A 16 -23.98 -9.12 -11.75
N ALA A 17 -23.45 -7.95 -12.15
CA ALA A 17 -22.08 -7.51 -11.86
C ALA A 17 -21.69 -7.62 -10.37
N PRO A 18 -22.55 -7.26 -9.39
CA PRO A 18 -22.22 -7.42 -7.97
C PRO A 18 -21.98 -8.86 -7.53
N LEU A 19 -22.56 -9.84 -8.24
CA LEU A 19 -22.40 -11.26 -7.91
C LEU A 19 -21.09 -11.85 -8.46
N PHE A 20 -20.56 -11.28 -9.54
CA PHE A 20 -19.23 -11.60 -10.07
C PHE A 20 -18.11 -10.91 -9.27
N ALA A 21 -18.39 -9.73 -8.71
CA ALA A 21 -17.40 -8.93 -8.02
C ALA A 21 -17.02 -9.54 -6.65
N GLY A 22 -15.74 -9.44 -6.31
CA GLY A 22 -15.25 -9.74 -4.95
C GLY A 22 -15.69 -8.68 -3.93
N ARG A 23 -15.94 -7.45 -4.37
CA ARG A 23 -16.43 -6.33 -3.55
C ARG A 23 -17.30 -5.40 -4.38
N SER A 24 -18.16 -4.62 -3.72
CA SER A 24 -19.09 -3.66 -4.35
C SER A 24 -18.38 -2.41 -4.93
N ARG A 25 -17.31 -2.62 -5.70
CA ARG A 25 -16.47 -1.57 -6.30
C ARG A 25 -16.20 -1.92 -7.76
N VAL A 26 -16.11 -0.89 -8.58
CA VAL A 26 -15.88 -0.99 -10.02
C VAL A 26 -14.87 0.05 -10.47
N ARG A 27 -14.05 -0.29 -11.47
CA ARG A 27 -13.10 0.65 -12.09
C ARG A 27 -13.60 1.08 -13.45
N ILE A 28 -13.69 2.39 -13.63
CA ILE A 28 -14.04 2.98 -14.90
C ILE A 28 -12.78 3.07 -15.78
N GLY A 29 -12.85 2.45 -16.94
CA GLY A 29 -11.81 2.47 -17.94
C GLY A 29 -11.53 3.88 -18.43
N ARG A 30 -10.24 4.20 -18.55
CA ARG A 30 -9.75 5.44 -19.16
C ARG A 30 -8.81 5.08 -20.30
N TRP A 31 -9.00 5.74 -21.44
CA TRP A 31 -8.05 5.65 -22.55
C TRP A 31 -6.75 6.36 -22.17
N ASP A 32 -5.64 5.62 -22.23
CA ASP A 32 -4.29 6.16 -22.13
C ASP A 32 -3.74 6.39 -23.54
N GLY A 33 -3.91 7.61 -24.04
CA GLY A 33 -3.48 8.00 -25.37
C GLY A 33 -1.96 7.92 -25.60
N ARG A 34 -1.15 7.73 -24.55
CA ARG A 34 0.31 7.50 -24.69
C ARG A 34 0.66 6.04 -24.93
N LYS A 35 -0.18 5.12 -24.44
CA LYS A 35 0.03 3.66 -24.54
C LYS A 35 -0.90 2.99 -25.54
N ASP A 36 -1.72 3.78 -26.21
CA ASP A 36 -2.73 3.31 -27.16
C ASP A 36 -3.59 2.18 -26.57
N LYS A 37 -3.93 2.28 -25.28
CA LYS A 37 -4.67 1.24 -24.56
C LYS A 37 -5.59 1.79 -23.49
N TRP A 38 -6.61 1.00 -23.17
CA TRP A 38 -7.48 1.26 -22.03
C TRP A 38 -6.84 0.75 -20.74
N GLY A 39 -6.89 1.55 -19.68
CA GLY A 39 -6.42 1.19 -18.35
C GLY A 39 -7.55 1.26 -17.30
N TYR A 40 -7.46 0.40 -16.30
CA TYR A 40 -8.37 0.35 -15.14
C TYR A 40 -7.58 0.68 -13.87
N SER A 41 -7.47 1.97 -13.56
CA SER A 41 -6.67 2.48 -12.43
C SER A 41 -7.47 2.46 -11.13
N THR A 42 -6.76 2.35 -9.99
CA THR A 42 -7.32 2.57 -8.65
C THR A 42 -7.95 3.95 -8.48
N ARG A 43 -7.45 4.97 -9.21
CA ARG A 43 -7.96 6.34 -9.15
C ARG A 43 -9.35 6.51 -9.77
N ASP A 44 -9.72 5.61 -10.68
CA ASP A 44 -11.02 5.62 -11.37
C ASP A 44 -11.98 4.59 -10.74
N GLU A 45 -11.69 4.15 -9.50
CA GLU A 45 -12.54 3.24 -8.73
C GLU A 45 -13.73 3.97 -8.09
N ARG A 46 -14.91 3.37 -8.20
CA ARG A 46 -16.20 3.89 -7.73
C ARG A 46 -17.01 2.77 -7.09
N ASP A 47 -18.09 3.14 -6.40
CA ASP A 47 -19.07 2.17 -5.95
C ASP A 47 -19.74 1.49 -7.15
N LEU A 48 -19.96 0.19 -7.01
CA LEU A 48 -20.69 -0.59 -8.00
C LEU A 48 -22.19 -0.38 -7.77
N THR A 49 -22.88 0.20 -8.76
CA THR A 49 -24.30 0.54 -8.73
C THR A 49 -25.07 -0.24 -9.79
N ASP A 50 -26.41 -0.26 -9.66
CA ASP A 50 -27.31 -0.87 -10.63
C ASP A 50 -27.34 -0.12 -11.98
N ASP A 51 -26.89 1.13 -11.98
CA ASP A 51 -26.78 1.94 -13.20
C ASP A 51 -25.60 1.49 -14.07
N VAL A 52 -25.91 1.21 -15.34
CA VAL A 52 -24.90 0.86 -16.35
C VAL A 52 -23.97 2.06 -16.62
N PRO A 53 -22.65 1.90 -16.44
CA PRO A 53 -21.71 3.01 -16.68
C PRO A 53 -21.68 3.47 -18.13
N ALA A 54 -21.42 4.76 -18.36
CA ALA A 54 -21.27 5.31 -19.72
C ALA A 54 -19.94 4.94 -20.40
N LYS A 55 -18.97 4.42 -19.64
CA LYS A 55 -17.62 4.05 -20.09
C LYS A 55 -17.34 2.60 -19.70
N PRO A 56 -16.39 1.92 -20.36
CA PRO A 56 -16.02 0.55 -20.00
C PRO A 56 -15.75 0.44 -18.51
N ALA A 57 -16.25 -0.61 -17.88
CA ALA A 57 -16.16 -0.77 -16.44
C ALA A 57 -15.76 -2.21 -16.08
N ALA A 58 -14.79 -2.35 -15.17
CA ALA A 58 -14.30 -3.64 -14.71
C ALA A 58 -14.53 -3.80 -13.21
N VAL A 59 -15.11 -4.93 -12.79
CA VAL A 59 -15.31 -5.26 -11.38
C VAL A 59 -14.03 -5.86 -10.80
N LEU A 60 -13.77 -5.60 -9.53
CA LEU A 60 -12.65 -6.22 -8.84
C LEU A 60 -12.98 -7.67 -8.48
N LEU A 61 -12.04 -8.58 -8.72
CA LEU A 61 -12.22 -10.01 -8.48
C LEU A 61 -12.06 -10.39 -7.00
N TYR A 62 -11.33 -9.59 -6.24
CA TYR A 62 -10.98 -9.86 -4.85
C TYR A 62 -11.68 -8.90 -3.89
N ASN A 63 -12.05 -9.42 -2.72
CA ASN A 63 -12.59 -8.61 -1.62
C ASN A 63 -11.47 -7.90 -0.83
N SER A 64 -11.82 -7.13 0.20
CA SER A 64 -10.84 -6.48 1.09
C SER A 64 -9.96 -7.46 1.88
N GLN A 65 -10.39 -8.71 2.02
CA GLN A 65 -9.64 -9.81 2.65
C GLN A 65 -8.75 -10.56 1.64
N GLY A 66 -8.70 -10.16 0.37
CA GLY A 66 -7.89 -10.83 -0.66
C GLY A 66 -8.48 -12.14 -1.17
N LEU A 67 -9.77 -12.39 -0.93
CA LEU A 67 -10.47 -13.59 -1.40
C LEU A 67 -11.25 -13.33 -2.68
N CYS A 68 -11.08 -14.20 -3.67
CA CYS A 68 -11.79 -14.20 -4.93
C CYS A 68 -13.00 -15.13 -4.89
N ARG A 69 -14.18 -14.58 -5.16
CA ARG A 69 -15.45 -15.34 -5.17
C ARG A 69 -15.85 -15.85 -6.55
N THR A 70 -15.05 -15.60 -7.59
CA THR A 70 -15.32 -16.02 -8.96
C THR A 70 -14.00 -16.19 -9.69
N LEU A 71 -13.60 -17.44 -9.92
CA LEU A 71 -12.46 -17.73 -10.81
C LEU A 71 -12.87 -17.39 -12.24
N VAL A 72 -12.01 -16.70 -12.97
CA VAL A 72 -12.26 -16.24 -14.33
C VAL A 72 -11.17 -16.76 -15.26
N VAL A 73 -11.61 -17.31 -16.38
CA VAL A 73 -10.75 -17.66 -17.51
C VAL A 73 -10.98 -16.62 -18.61
N ASP A 74 -9.99 -15.77 -18.85
CA ASP A 74 -10.03 -14.74 -19.90
C ASP A 74 -9.42 -15.31 -21.19
N ALA A 75 -10.26 -15.74 -22.13
CA ALA A 75 -9.82 -16.26 -23.42
C ALA A 75 -9.59 -15.10 -24.39
N ASP A 76 -8.34 -14.63 -24.47
CA ASP A 76 -7.95 -13.43 -25.22
C ASP A 76 -7.79 -13.67 -26.74
N VAL A 77 -8.39 -14.74 -27.26
CA VAL A 77 -8.36 -15.15 -28.67
C VAL A 77 -9.71 -14.84 -29.33
N PRO A 78 -9.75 -14.07 -30.42
CA PRO A 78 -10.98 -13.78 -31.13
C PRO A 78 -11.35 -14.87 -32.16
N GLY A 79 -12.57 -14.82 -32.67
CA GLY A 79 -12.99 -15.58 -33.86
C GLY A 79 -13.15 -17.09 -33.63
N ALA A 80 -12.92 -17.88 -34.68
CA ALA A 80 -13.14 -19.33 -34.65
C ALA A 80 -12.21 -20.06 -33.66
N ALA A 81 -10.92 -19.70 -33.65
CA ALA A 81 -9.95 -20.23 -32.69
C ALA A 81 -10.34 -19.91 -31.23
N GLY A 82 -10.88 -18.71 -30.99
CA GLY A 82 -11.41 -18.32 -29.69
C GLY A 82 -12.60 -19.19 -29.24
N ARG A 83 -13.51 -19.52 -30.16
CA ARG A 83 -14.64 -20.42 -29.87
C ARG A 83 -14.18 -21.86 -29.58
N GLU A 84 -13.20 -22.35 -30.32
CA GLU A 84 -12.62 -23.67 -30.06
C GLU A 84 -11.91 -23.72 -28.70
N LEU A 85 -11.14 -22.67 -28.37
CA LEU A 85 -10.54 -22.50 -27.06
C LEU A 85 -11.59 -22.49 -25.95
N LEU A 86 -12.66 -21.70 -26.11
CA LEU A 86 -13.79 -21.66 -25.18
C LEU A 86 -14.38 -23.06 -24.96
N HIS A 87 -14.69 -23.80 -26.03
CA HIS A 87 -15.26 -25.14 -25.90
C HIS A 87 -14.34 -26.10 -25.13
N ARG A 88 -13.03 -26.06 -25.37
CA ARG A 88 -12.07 -26.91 -24.65
C ARG A 88 -11.98 -26.55 -23.16
N VAL A 89 -11.99 -25.25 -22.84
CA VAL A 89 -11.99 -24.76 -21.45
C VAL A 89 -13.27 -25.17 -20.73
N VAL A 90 -14.45 -24.91 -21.34
CA VAL A 90 -15.74 -25.28 -20.76
C VAL A 90 -15.83 -26.79 -20.58
N ALA A 91 -15.43 -27.60 -21.56
CA ALA A 91 -15.44 -29.05 -21.43
C ALA A 91 -14.55 -29.57 -20.31
N LEU A 92 -13.41 -28.91 -20.02
CA LEU A 92 -12.57 -29.26 -18.86
C LEU A 92 -13.26 -28.91 -17.55
N LEU A 93 -13.88 -27.72 -17.46
CA LEU A 93 -14.59 -27.27 -16.27
C LEU A 93 -15.81 -28.16 -15.99
N GLU A 94 -16.56 -28.55 -17.02
CA GLU A 94 -17.69 -29.47 -16.91
C GLU A 94 -17.27 -30.88 -16.47
N ARG A 95 -16.11 -31.39 -16.91
CA ARG A 95 -15.54 -32.65 -16.38
C ARG A 95 -15.18 -32.57 -14.90
N CYS A 96 -14.97 -31.35 -14.38
CA CYS A 96 -14.77 -31.08 -12.96
C CYS A 96 -16.08 -30.80 -12.21
N ASP A 97 -17.23 -31.08 -12.84
CA ASP A 97 -18.58 -30.78 -12.36
C ASP A 97 -18.85 -29.28 -12.09
N ALA A 98 -18.09 -28.40 -12.74
CA ALA A 98 -18.26 -26.95 -12.57
C ALA A 98 -19.47 -26.44 -13.35
N SER A 99 -20.34 -25.69 -12.67
CA SER A 99 -21.32 -24.82 -13.31
C SER A 99 -20.66 -23.50 -13.69
N VAL A 100 -20.69 -23.16 -14.98
CA VAL A 100 -19.98 -22.00 -15.54
C VAL A 100 -20.92 -20.99 -16.18
N ILE A 101 -20.43 -19.76 -16.34
CA ILE A 101 -21.10 -18.68 -17.06
C ILE A 101 -20.14 -18.16 -18.10
N VAL A 102 -20.65 -17.90 -19.31
CA VAL A 102 -19.86 -17.42 -20.43
C VAL A 102 -20.39 -16.08 -20.89
N ASP A 103 -19.46 -15.19 -21.22
CA ASP A 103 -19.75 -13.94 -21.89
C ASP A 103 -18.88 -13.79 -23.15
N ARG A 104 -19.18 -12.77 -23.95
CA ARG A 104 -18.47 -12.47 -25.18
C ARG A 104 -18.33 -10.96 -25.38
N SER A 105 -17.13 -10.53 -25.69
CA SER A 105 -16.86 -9.15 -26.09
C SER A 105 -17.23 -8.91 -27.57
N PRO A 106 -17.45 -7.65 -27.99
CA PRO A 106 -17.68 -7.33 -29.40
C PRO A 106 -16.53 -7.75 -30.33
N ALA A 107 -15.31 -7.83 -29.79
CA ALA A 107 -14.14 -8.34 -30.52
C ALA A 107 -14.14 -9.89 -30.68
N GLY A 108 -15.15 -10.60 -30.16
CA GLY A 108 -15.28 -12.04 -30.25
C GLY A 108 -14.43 -12.85 -29.26
N LYS A 109 -13.87 -12.18 -28.24
CA LYS A 109 -13.15 -12.81 -27.10
C LYS A 109 -14.13 -13.18 -26.00
N HIS A 110 -13.85 -14.22 -25.22
CA HIS A 110 -14.78 -14.78 -24.25
C HIS A 110 -14.21 -14.80 -22.84
N HIS A 111 -15.05 -14.57 -21.83
CA HIS A 111 -14.71 -14.93 -20.45
C HIS A 111 -15.54 -16.13 -20.01
N VAL A 112 -14.93 -17.01 -19.21
CA VAL A 112 -15.62 -18.08 -18.50
C VAL A 112 -15.51 -17.82 -17.01
N TYR A 113 -16.64 -17.69 -16.34
CA TYR A 113 -16.74 -17.46 -14.91
C TYR A 113 -17.12 -18.74 -14.19
N VAL A 114 -16.41 -19.03 -13.11
CA VAL A 114 -16.69 -20.13 -12.18
C VAL A 114 -16.98 -19.50 -10.80
N PRO A 115 -18.24 -19.18 -10.47
CA PRO A 115 -18.59 -18.60 -9.17
C PRO A 115 -18.32 -19.62 -8.06
N LEU A 116 -17.65 -19.21 -6.99
CA LEU A 116 -17.21 -20.10 -5.91
C LEU A 116 -17.95 -19.81 -4.62
N ARG A 117 -18.31 -20.85 -3.87
CA ARG A 117 -18.91 -20.76 -2.54
C ARG A 117 -17.86 -20.31 -1.52
N ASP A 118 -16.73 -21.00 -1.51
CA ASP A 118 -15.56 -20.66 -0.71
C ASP A 118 -14.61 -19.83 -1.57
N GLY A 119 -14.21 -18.66 -1.06
CA GLY A 119 -13.33 -17.77 -1.79
C GLY A 119 -11.91 -18.33 -1.91
N LEU A 120 -11.26 -18.15 -3.06
CA LEU A 120 -9.86 -18.48 -3.25
C LEU A 120 -8.95 -17.34 -2.81
N SER A 121 -7.82 -17.67 -2.19
CA SER A 121 -6.75 -16.69 -1.98
C SER A 121 -6.20 -16.17 -3.33
N VAL A 122 -5.55 -15.01 -3.30
CA VAL A 122 -4.82 -14.47 -4.47
C VAL A 122 -3.83 -15.49 -5.05
N ASP A 123 -3.13 -16.19 -4.17
CA ASP A 123 -2.08 -17.13 -4.57
C ASP A 123 -2.67 -18.38 -5.23
N ASP A 124 -3.72 -18.94 -4.61
CA ASP A 124 -4.42 -20.10 -5.16
C ASP A 124 -5.08 -19.81 -6.50
N ALA A 125 -5.77 -18.68 -6.60
CA ALA A 125 -6.43 -18.26 -7.84
C ALA A 125 -5.39 -17.97 -8.94
N GLY A 126 -4.29 -17.30 -8.60
CA GLY A 126 -3.19 -17.04 -9.53
C GLY A 126 -2.50 -18.31 -10.01
N THR A 127 -2.28 -19.28 -9.11
CA THR A 127 -1.69 -20.59 -9.43
C THR A 127 -2.57 -21.40 -10.37
N LEU A 128 -3.87 -21.47 -10.10
CA LEU A 128 -4.84 -22.14 -10.98
C LEU A 128 -4.96 -21.45 -12.34
N ALA A 129 -5.00 -20.11 -12.38
CA ALA A 129 -5.05 -19.35 -13.63
C ALA A 129 -3.79 -19.58 -14.49
N LYS A 130 -2.60 -19.60 -13.88
CA LYS A 130 -1.34 -19.94 -14.58
C LYS A 130 -1.37 -21.37 -15.13
N ALA A 131 -1.87 -22.35 -14.36
CA ALA A 131 -2.00 -23.73 -14.84
C ALA A 131 -2.97 -23.85 -16.03
N LEU A 132 -4.12 -23.18 -15.97
CA LEU A 132 -5.04 -23.10 -17.11
C LEU A 132 -4.40 -22.46 -18.35
N ALA A 133 -3.60 -21.40 -18.17
CA ALA A 133 -2.88 -20.76 -19.26
C ALA A 133 -1.79 -21.64 -19.89
N ARG A 134 -1.13 -22.50 -19.10
CA ARG A 134 -0.19 -23.51 -19.61
C ARG A 134 -0.90 -24.57 -20.45
N ARG A 135 -2.03 -25.09 -19.95
CA ARG A 135 -2.85 -26.08 -20.67
C ARG A 135 -3.44 -25.52 -21.97
N PHE A 136 -3.88 -24.27 -21.91
CA PHE A 136 -4.66 -23.65 -22.97
C PHE A 136 -4.03 -22.34 -23.45
N PRO A 137 -3.08 -22.41 -24.40
CA PRO A 137 -2.50 -21.22 -25.01
C PRO A 137 -3.59 -20.28 -25.55
N GLY A 138 -3.56 -19.02 -25.12
CA GLY A 138 -4.58 -18.01 -25.44
C GLY A 138 -5.48 -17.62 -24.25
N VAL A 139 -5.35 -18.31 -23.11
CA VAL A 139 -5.90 -17.84 -21.83
C VAL A 139 -4.94 -16.84 -21.19
N ASP A 140 -5.46 -15.67 -20.79
CA ASP A 140 -4.72 -14.66 -20.03
C ASP A 140 -4.89 -14.88 -18.52
N PRO A 141 -3.80 -15.18 -17.77
CA PRO A 141 -3.86 -15.36 -16.32
C PRO A 141 -3.87 -14.03 -15.54
N LEU A 142 -3.63 -12.89 -16.19
CA LEU A 142 -3.46 -11.58 -15.53
C LEU A 142 -4.59 -11.13 -14.60
N PRO A 143 -5.89 -11.44 -14.86
CA PRO A 143 -6.96 -11.09 -13.94
C PRO A 143 -6.71 -11.64 -12.52
N HIS A 144 -6.03 -12.79 -12.40
CA HIS A 144 -5.73 -13.41 -11.11
C HIS A 144 -4.30 -13.20 -10.62
N THR A 145 -3.31 -13.01 -11.52
CA THR A 145 -1.89 -12.91 -11.12
C THR A 145 -1.45 -11.48 -10.75
N THR A 146 -2.24 -10.46 -11.07
CA THR A 146 -1.91 -9.06 -10.77
C THR A 146 -2.18 -8.62 -9.32
N GLY A 147 -2.74 -9.52 -8.49
CA GLY A 147 -2.96 -9.33 -7.05
C GLY A 147 -4.32 -8.73 -6.67
N ALA A 148 -4.67 -8.80 -5.37
CA ALA A 148 -6.01 -8.45 -4.86
C ALA A 148 -6.48 -7.02 -5.19
N VAL A 149 -5.55 -6.06 -5.26
CA VAL A 149 -5.89 -4.66 -5.55
C VAL A 149 -6.02 -4.40 -7.04
N SER A 150 -5.44 -5.22 -7.92
CA SER A 150 -5.38 -4.92 -9.36
C SER A 150 -6.25 -5.84 -10.21
N GLY A 151 -6.46 -7.08 -9.75
CA GLY A 151 -7.25 -8.08 -10.45
C GLY A 151 -8.68 -7.60 -10.69
N CYS A 152 -9.01 -7.34 -11.95
CA CYS A 152 -10.33 -6.90 -12.35
C CYS A 152 -10.69 -7.49 -13.71
N ILE A 153 -11.99 -7.64 -13.95
CA ILE A 153 -12.54 -8.16 -15.19
C ILE A 153 -13.73 -7.33 -15.61
N ARG A 154 -13.94 -7.18 -16.92
CA ARG A 154 -15.16 -6.55 -17.45
C ARG A 154 -16.31 -7.57 -17.38
N PRO A 155 -17.37 -7.33 -16.59
CA PRO A 155 -18.50 -8.24 -16.52
C PRO A 155 -19.47 -8.05 -17.71
N PRO A 156 -20.42 -8.97 -17.91
CA PRO A 156 -21.55 -8.80 -18.82
C PRO A 156 -22.32 -7.49 -18.57
N GLY A 157 -22.82 -6.87 -19.64
CA GLY A 157 -23.53 -5.59 -19.60
C GLY A 157 -22.63 -4.35 -19.54
N SER A 158 -21.32 -4.52 -19.39
CA SER A 158 -20.37 -3.39 -19.40
C SER A 158 -20.09 -2.86 -20.81
N PRO A 159 -19.97 -1.53 -21.03
CA PRO A 159 -19.62 -0.99 -22.34
C PRO A 159 -18.25 -1.45 -22.85
N TYR A 160 -18.12 -1.63 -24.16
CA TYR A 160 -16.82 -1.95 -24.76
C TYR A 160 -15.99 -0.72 -25.11
N LYS A 161 -14.67 -0.93 -25.23
CA LYS A 161 -13.62 0.07 -25.15
C LYS A 161 -13.57 1.06 -26.32
N ASP A 162 -13.76 0.59 -27.54
CA ASP A 162 -13.82 1.41 -28.77
C ASP A 162 -15.23 1.95 -29.04
N GLY A 163 -16.18 1.52 -28.23
CA GLY A 163 -17.55 1.90 -28.38
C GLY A 163 -18.40 1.13 -29.39
N THR A 164 -17.91 -0.01 -29.86
CA THR A 164 -18.59 -0.86 -30.84
C THR A 164 -19.75 -1.68 -30.26
N GLY A 165 -19.85 -1.80 -28.94
CA GLY A 165 -20.93 -2.56 -28.30
C GLY A 165 -20.76 -2.71 -26.80
N TRP A 166 -21.19 -3.87 -26.31
CA TRP A 166 -21.24 -4.25 -24.89
C TRP A 166 -20.64 -5.63 -24.68
N GLN A 167 -20.21 -5.93 -23.46
CA GLN A 167 -19.91 -7.31 -23.09
C GLN A 167 -21.23 -8.10 -23.03
N GLU A 168 -21.42 -9.03 -23.94
CA GLU A 168 -22.66 -9.78 -24.12
C GLU A 168 -22.66 -11.03 -23.24
N LEU A 169 -23.72 -11.24 -22.46
CA LEU A 169 -23.91 -12.50 -21.75
C LEU A 169 -24.31 -13.59 -22.75
N VAL A 170 -23.52 -14.66 -22.86
CA VAL A 170 -23.80 -15.80 -23.76
C VAL A 170 -24.68 -16.83 -23.05
N THR A 171 -24.40 -17.10 -21.78
CA THR A 171 -25.25 -17.95 -20.95
C THR A 171 -26.62 -17.30 -20.75
N PRO A 172 -27.75 -18.02 -20.90
CA PRO A 172 -29.07 -17.44 -20.65
C PRO A 172 -29.17 -16.77 -19.27
N LEU A 173 -29.80 -15.59 -19.20
CA LEU A 173 -29.81 -14.74 -18.00
C LEU A 173 -30.25 -15.49 -16.73
N ASP A 174 -31.33 -16.26 -16.80
CA ASP A 174 -31.85 -17.04 -15.66
C ASP A 174 -30.89 -18.14 -15.21
N THR A 175 -30.20 -18.78 -16.15
CA THR A 175 -29.17 -19.77 -15.87
C THR A 175 -27.97 -19.11 -15.19
N ALA A 176 -27.49 -17.99 -15.73
CA ALA A 176 -26.38 -17.23 -15.14
C ALA A 176 -26.71 -16.77 -13.72
N ARG A 177 -27.91 -16.22 -13.50
CA ARG A 177 -28.39 -15.82 -12.17
C ARG A 177 -28.42 -17.00 -11.21
N ARG A 178 -28.93 -18.16 -11.63
CA ARG A 178 -28.97 -19.37 -10.81
C ARG A 178 -27.57 -19.81 -10.40
N VAL A 179 -26.63 -19.92 -11.35
CA VAL A 179 -25.25 -20.34 -11.10
C VAL A 179 -24.52 -19.37 -10.15
N LEU A 180 -24.74 -18.06 -10.29
CA LEU A 180 -24.16 -17.05 -9.40
C LEU A 180 -24.67 -17.12 -7.95
N LEU A 181 -25.91 -17.60 -7.76
CA LEU A 181 -26.52 -17.74 -6.45
C LEU A 181 -26.20 -19.08 -5.80
N THR A 182 -26.19 -20.18 -6.56
CA THR A 182 -25.88 -21.51 -6.03
C THR A 182 -24.39 -21.69 -5.77
N ARG A 183 -23.55 -21.16 -6.66
CA ARG A 183 -22.08 -21.23 -6.65
C ARG A 183 -21.53 -22.67 -6.66
N ASN A 184 -20.28 -22.82 -7.07
CA ASN A 184 -19.56 -24.09 -7.05
C ASN A 184 -18.93 -24.31 -5.67
N GLY A 185 -19.04 -25.51 -5.10
CA GLY A 185 -18.40 -25.85 -3.83
C GLY A 185 -16.92 -26.20 -3.98
N SER A 186 -16.27 -26.50 -2.85
CA SER A 186 -14.85 -26.85 -2.81
C SER A 186 -14.50 -28.13 -3.60
N GLU A 187 -15.48 -29.01 -3.82
CA GLU A 187 -15.33 -30.23 -4.62
C GLU A 187 -14.86 -29.95 -6.06
N VAL A 188 -15.39 -28.89 -6.68
CA VAL A 188 -15.00 -28.46 -8.04
C VAL A 188 -13.54 -28.01 -8.07
N LEU A 189 -13.10 -27.27 -7.04
CA LEU A 189 -11.71 -26.83 -6.91
C LEU A 189 -10.77 -28.01 -6.69
N GLY A 190 -11.18 -28.99 -5.89
CA GLY A 190 -10.44 -30.23 -5.68
C GLY A 190 -10.31 -31.04 -6.98
N ALA A 191 -11.39 -31.14 -7.77
CA ALA A 191 -11.37 -31.79 -9.07
C ALA A 191 -10.47 -31.05 -10.07
N LEU A 192 -10.57 -29.72 -10.14
CA LEU A 192 -9.76 -28.91 -11.04
C LEU A 192 -8.25 -29.01 -10.72
N ARG A 193 -7.87 -29.01 -9.44
CA ARG A 193 -6.48 -29.22 -9.03
C ARG A 193 -5.94 -30.60 -9.41
N ARG A 194 -6.79 -31.63 -9.37
CA ARG A 194 -6.42 -32.98 -9.84
C ARG A 194 -6.26 -33.02 -11.35
N GLU A 195 -7.19 -32.44 -12.09
CA GLU A 195 -7.16 -32.39 -13.57
C GLU A 195 -5.94 -31.62 -14.08
N LEU A 196 -5.52 -30.55 -13.39
CA LEU A 196 -4.37 -29.70 -13.77
C LEU A 196 -3.07 -30.06 -13.02
N SER A 197 -2.96 -31.27 -12.46
CA SER A 197 -1.84 -31.60 -11.57
C SER A 197 -0.47 -31.51 -12.27
N GLU A 198 -0.41 -31.84 -13.57
CA GLU A 198 0.82 -31.79 -14.35
C GLU A 198 1.28 -30.34 -14.58
N GLU A 199 0.36 -29.45 -14.97
CA GLU A 199 0.64 -28.03 -15.22
C GLU A 199 0.94 -27.29 -13.91
N LEU A 200 0.32 -27.69 -12.81
CA LEU A 200 0.64 -27.22 -11.46
C LEU A 200 2.06 -27.64 -11.05
N ALA A 201 2.42 -28.90 -11.26
CA ALA A 201 3.76 -29.41 -10.95
C ALA A 201 4.84 -28.84 -11.87
N GLU A 202 4.55 -28.61 -13.15
CA GLU A 202 5.40 -27.86 -14.06
C GLU A 202 5.62 -26.43 -13.57
N GLY A 203 4.55 -25.72 -13.21
CA GLY A 203 4.67 -24.37 -12.65
C GLY A 203 5.50 -24.31 -11.37
N ALA A 204 5.36 -25.31 -10.50
CA ALA A 204 6.20 -25.44 -9.31
C ALA A 204 7.69 -25.69 -9.66
N ARG A 205 7.97 -26.55 -10.65
CA ARG A 205 9.34 -26.81 -11.13
C ARG A 205 9.95 -25.58 -11.81
N GLU A 206 9.18 -24.84 -12.60
CA GLU A 206 9.60 -23.57 -13.20
C GLU A 206 9.93 -22.56 -12.11
N ALA A 207 9.08 -22.42 -11.09
CA ALA A 207 9.33 -21.53 -9.96
C ALA A 207 10.63 -21.92 -9.22
N ILE A 208 10.87 -23.20 -8.97
CA ILE A 208 12.12 -23.71 -8.37
C ILE A 208 13.32 -23.43 -9.29
N THR A 209 13.18 -23.65 -10.59
CA THR A 209 14.26 -23.43 -11.56
C THR A 209 14.60 -21.95 -11.68
N LEU A 210 13.60 -21.07 -11.67
CA LEU A 210 13.79 -19.61 -11.65
C LEU A 210 14.38 -19.13 -10.32
N ALA A 211 14.06 -19.80 -9.21
CA ALA A 211 14.65 -19.52 -7.90
C ALA A 211 16.15 -19.84 -7.83
N ARG A 212 16.69 -20.77 -8.64
CA ARG A 212 18.11 -21.14 -8.60
C ARG A 212 19.06 -20.04 -9.14
N PRO A 213 18.87 -19.47 -10.35
CA PRO A 213 19.62 -18.28 -10.79
C PRO A 213 19.42 -17.06 -9.88
N LEU A 214 18.28 -17.00 -9.20
CA LEU A 214 17.97 -15.99 -8.19
C LEU A 214 18.88 -16.15 -6.97
N GLU A 215 19.01 -17.37 -6.44
CA GLU A 215 19.93 -17.73 -5.37
C GLU A 215 21.38 -17.40 -5.74
N ASP A 216 21.81 -17.69 -6.97
CA ASP A 216 23.15 -17.33 -7.45
C ASP A 216 23.38 -15.80 -7.45
N LEU A 217 22.39 -15.03 -7.93
CA LEU A 217 22.43 -13.57 -7.95
C LEU A 217 22.29 -12.94 -6.57
N GLU A 218 21.62 -13.62 -5.64
CA GLU A 218 21.48 -13.22 -4.24
C GLU A 218 22.72 -13.57 -3.41
N GLY A 219 23.36 -14.71 -3.70
CA GLY A 219 24.64 -15.13 -3.11
C GLY A 219 25.77 -14.15 -3.45
N GLU A 220 25.83 -13.65 -4.70
CA GLU A 220 26.75 -12.57 -5.08
C GLU A 220 26.39 -11.22 -4.44
N ALA A 221 25.10 -10.95 -4.21
CA ALA A 221 24.63 -9.73 -3.55
C ALA A 221 24.80 -9.76 -2.02
N SER A 222 25.08 -10.93 -1.41
CA SER A 222 25.35 -11.11 0.02
C SER A 222 26.58 -10.35 0.52
N VAL A 223 27.40 -9.78 -0.38
CA VAL A 223 28.49 -8.86 -0.05
C VAL A 223 27.96 -7.49 0.45
N LEU A 224 26.68 -7.18 0.20
CA LEU A 224 25.97 -6.05 0.82
C LEU A 224 25.39 -6.45 2.19
N HIS A 225 26.23 -6.81 3.16
CA HIS A 225 25.82 -6.76 4.56
C HIS A 225 25.61 -5.29 4.96
N ALA A 226 24.38 -4.80 4.79
CA ALA A 226 24.08 -3.38 4.93
C ALA A 226 22.62 -3.10 5.34
N PRO A 227 22.38 -2.09 6.21
CA PRO A 227 21.24 -1.92 7.16
C PRO A 227 19.87 -1.56 6.54
N PHE A 228 19.59 -1.98 5.31
CA PHE A 228 18.49 -1.48 4.49
C PHE A 228 17.28 -2.43 4.37
N VAL A 229 17.36 -3.66 4.91
CA VAL A 229 16.23 -4.61 4.93
C VAL A 229 14.98 -3.95 5.53
N GLY A 230 13.87 -3.98 4.77
CA GLY A 230 12.57 -3.44 5.19
C GLY A 230 12.39 -1.92 5.00
N ARG A 231 13.23 -1.24 4.21
CA ARG A 231 12.96 0.15 3.81
C ARG A 231 11.98 0.20 2.65
N VAL A 232 11.04 1.14 2.69
CA VAL A 232 10.09 1.32 1.60
C VAL A 232 10.77 2.04 0.44
N MET A 233 10.67 1.49 -0.76
CA MET A 233 11.13 2.12 -1.99
C MET A 233 10.40 3.45 -2.21
N ALA A 234 11.13 4.51 -2.57
CA ALA A 234 10.50 5.82 -2.69
C ALA A 234 9.36 5.80 -3.74
N PRO A 235 8.19 6.39 -3.46
CA PRO A 235 6.99 6.22 -4.28
C PRO A 235 7.14 6.59 -5.75
N ARG A 236 7.96 7.59 -6.07
CA ARG A 236 8.30 7.94 -7.47
C ARG A 236 8.93 6.79 -8.24
N PHE A 237 9.76 5.97 -7.60
CA PHE A 237 10.40 4.82 -8.23
C PHE A 237 9.42 3.64 -8.33
N VAL A 238 8.52 3.48 -7.35
CA VAL A 238 7.43 2.51 -7.42
C VAL A 238 6.48 2.85 -8.58
N ALA A 239 6.12 4.12 -8.74
CA ALA A 239 5.31 4.61 -9.86
C ALA A 239 6.04 4.41 -11.20
N LEU A 240 7.34 4.74 -11.27
CA LEU A 240 8.15 4.49 -12.46
C LEU A 240 8.21 2.99 -12.81
N ALA A 241 8.38 2.11 -11.82
CA ALA A 241 8.38 0.65 -12.01
C ALA A 241 7.00 0.10 -12.41
N ARG A 242 5.90 0.69 -11.95
CA ARG A 242 4.53 0.32 -12.32
C ARG A 242 4.14 0.83 -13.71
N GLU A 243 4.48 2.07 -14.03
CA GLU A 243 3.91 2.80 -15.16
C GLU A 243 4.87 2.93 -16.35
N GLY A 244 6.19 2.91 -16.13
CA GLY A 244 7.22 3.01 -17.17
C GLY A 244 7.41 4.41 -17.77
N LEU A 245 6.76 5.43 -17.20
CA LEU A 245 6.75 6.81 -17.72
C LEU A 245 8.04 7.58 -17.34
N PHE A 246 9.17 7.19 -17.93
CA PHE A 246 10.48 7.71 -17.53
C PHE A 246 10.66 9.23 -17.75
N GLN A 247 10.12 9.80 -18.84
CA GLN A 247 10.20 11.23 -19.11
C GLN A 247 9.42 12.05 -18.08
N ALA A 248 8.21 11.59 -17.71
CA ALA A 248 7.41 12.23 -16.66
C ALA A 248 8.05 12.11 -15.27
N ALA A 249 8.87 11.07 -15.06
CA ALA A 249 9.67 10.90 -13.85
C ALA A 249 11.00 11.69 -13.87
N GLY A 250 11.25 12.50 -14.91
CA GLY A 250 12.43 13.37 -15.02
C GLY A 250 13.68 12.70 -15.59
N TYR A 251 13.57 11.54 -16.23
CA TYR A 251 14.70 10.84 -16.85
C TYR A 251 14.81 11.14 -18.35
N SER A 252 16.04 11.38 -18.81
CA SER A 252 16.37 11.62 -20.22
C SER A 252 16.24 10.38 -21.09
N ASP A 253 16.48 9.19 -20.53
CA ASP A 253 16.50 7.93 -21.27
C ASP A 253 16.02 6.73 -20.41
N ARG A 254 15.62 5.65 -21.10
CA ARG A 254 15.10 4.42 -20.46
C ARG A 254 16.17 3.71 -19.62
N SER A 255 17.43 3.72 -20.01
CA SER A 255 18.49 2.99 -19.30
C SER A 255 18.79 3.60 -17.94
N THR A 256 18.85 4.93 -17.87
CA THR A 256 18.98 5.68 -16.61
C THR A 256 17.77 5.42 -15.70
N ALA A 257 16.56 5.36 -16.28
CA ALA A 257 15.35 5.06 -15.54
C ALA A 257 15.34 3.63 -14.96
N ARG A 258 15.78 2.62 -15.72
CA ARG A 258 15.93 1.23 -15.23
C ARG A 258 16.92 1.16 -14.08
N MET A 259 18.10 1.74 -14.28
CA MET A 259 19.13 1.78 -13.23
C MET A 259 18.63 2.51 -11.97
N ALA A 260 17.83 3.58 -12.12
CA ALA A 260 17.25 4.28 -10.99
C ALA A 260 16.27 3.41 -10.19
N VAL A 261 15.40 2.65 -10.88
CA VAL A 261 14.48 1.69 -10.27
C VAL A 261 15.26 0.58 -9.56
N LEU A 262 16.22 -0.06 -10.22
CA LEU A 262 17.01 -1.15 -9.63
C LEU A 262 17.86 -0.67 -8.45
N CYS A 263 18.52 0.49 -8.55
CA CYS A 263 19.26 1.07 -7.41
C CYS A 263 18.35 1.41 -6.24
N ALA A 264 17.13 1.87 -6.51
CA ALA A 264 16.15 2.14 -5.47
C ALA A 264 15.64 0.85 -4.82
N ALA A 265 15.42 -0.21 -5.59
CA ALA A 265 15.07 -1.55 -5.10
C ALA A 265 16.15 -2.11 -4.16
N VAL A 266 17.42 -2.05 -4.58
CA VAL A 266 18.57 -2.44 -3.73
C VAL A 266 18.62 -1.60 -2.45
N ARG A 267 18.40 -0.28 -2.53
CA ARG A 267 18.37 0.60 -1.35
C ARG A 267 17.18 0.39 -0.41
N SER A 268 16.09 -0.17 -0.91
CA SER A 268 14.98 -0.65 -0.07
C SER A 268 15.28 -1.99 0.61
N GLY A 269 16.40 -2.62 0.29
CA GLY A 269 16.74 -3.96 0.76
C GLY A 269 15.93 -5.05 0.06
N MET A 270 15.40 -4.77 -1.14
CA MET A 270 14.83 -5.82 -1.99
C MET A 270 15.96 -6.71 -2.51
N ARG A 271 15.66 -7.99 -2.66
CA ARG A 271 16.53 -8.94 -3.33
C ARG A 271 16.21 -9.02 -4.82
N PHE A 272 16.99 -9.78 -5.57
CA PHE A 272 16.66 -9.99 -6.98
C PHE A 272 15.33 -10.75 -7.10
N ALA A 273 15.05 -11.67 -6.16
CA ALA A 273 13.77 -12.37 -6.09
C ALA A 273 12.58 -11.44 -6.04
N ASP A 274 12.70 -10.42 -5.21
CA ASP A 274 11.66 -9.42 -5.03
C ASP A 274 11.33 -8.69 -6.33
N VAL A 275 12.36 -8.35 -7.11
CA VAL A 275 12.20 -7.65 -8.39
C VAL A 275 11.58 -8.57 -9.44
N THR A 276 12.07 -9.81 -9.54
CA THR A 276 11.58 -10.80 -10.50
C THR A 276 10.11 -11.14 -10.24
N ALA A 277 9.73 -11.43 -8.99
CA ALA A 277 8.34 -11.72 -8.62
C ALA A 277 7.40 -10.54 -8.96
N ARG A 278 7.83 -9.30 -8.72
CA ARG A 278 7.04 -8.10 -9.06
C ARG A 278 6.88 -7.90 -10.57
N VAL A 279 7.87 -8.32 -11.36
CA VAL A 279 7.81 -8.31 -12.82
C VAL A 279 6.84 -9.40 -13.33
N GLU A 280 6.95 -10.61 -12.80
CA GLU A 280 6.14 -11.78 -13.19
C GLU A 280 4.65 -11.60 -12.84
N ASP A 281 4.35 -11.05 -11.66
CA ASP A 281 2.98 -10.74 -11.24
C ASP A 281 2.44 -9.44 -11.90
N GLY A 282 3.17 -8.85 -12.84
CA GLY A 282 2.76 -7.65 -13.57
C GLY A 282 2.73 -6.36 -12.75
N ARG A 283 3.01 -6.41 -11.44
CA ARG A 283 3.09 -5.23 -10.56
C ARG A 283 4.10 -4.21 -11.08
N TRP A 284 5.19 -4.67 -11.69
CA TRP A 284 6.24 -3.83 -12.28
C TRP A 284 6.26 -3.90 -13.81
N ALA A 285 5.08 -3.96 -14.45
CA ALA A 285 4.96 -3.92 -15.92
C ALA A 285 5.62 -2.67 -16.55
N GLY A 286 5.67 -1.56 -15.82
CA GLY A 286 6.38 -0.34 -16.22
C GLY A 286 7.89 -0.57 -16.37
N LEU A 287 8.52 -1.29 -15.43
CA LEU A 287 9.93 -1.67 -15.54
C LEU A 287 10.17 -2.51 -16.80
N MET A 288 9.30 -3.47 -17.09
CA MET A 288 9.38 -4.26 -18.32
C MET A 288 9.21 -3.42 -19.58
N SER A 289 8.35 -2.40 -19.55
CA SER A 289 8.22 -1.48 -20.69
C SER A 289 9.52 -0.72 -20.99
N LEU A 290 10.34 -0.44 -19.98
CA LEU A 290 11.65 0.18 -20.16
C LEU A 290 12.68 -0.75 -20.84
N TYR A 291 12.41 -2.06 -20.87
CA TYR A 291 13.20 -3.09 -21.54
C TYR A 291 12.71 -3.44 -22.95
N GLN A 292 11.59 -2.88 -23.45
CA GLN A 292 10.98 -3.25 -24.75
C GLN A 292 11.90 -3.13 -25.98
N ASN A 293 12.94 -2.28 -25.92
CA ASN A 293 13.91 -2.11 -27.02
C ASN A 293 15.28 -2.73 -26.70
N ALA A 294 15.39 -3.47 -25.60
CA ALA A 294 16.63 -4.12 -25.20
C ALA A 294 16.78 -5.47 -25.89
N ASN A 295 17.97 -5.74 -26.42
CA ASN A 295 18.32 -7.09 -26.87
C ASN A 295 18.43 -8.00 -25.64
N LYS A 296 17.66 -9.10 -25.63
CA LYS A 296 17.57 -10.07 -24.52
C LYS A 296 17.26 -9.45 -23.14
N PRO A 297 16.02 -8.99 -22.92
CA PRO A 297 15.64 -8.24 -21.71
C PRO A 297 15.87 -9.00 -20.40
N GLY A 298 15.67 -10.33 -20.38
CA GLY A 298 15.91 -11.18 -19.20
C GLY A 298 17.39 -11.31 -18.80
N GLU A 299 18.31 -11.37 -19.77
CA GLU A 299 19.75 -11.35 -19.46
C GLU A 299 20.20 -9.96 -19.00
N LEU A 300 19.59 -8.90 -19.55
CA LEU A 300 19.96 -7.53 -19.25
C LEU A 300 19.55 -7.11 -17.84
N ILE A 301 18.36 -7.51 -17.36
CA ILE A 301 17.90 -7.17 -16.01
C ILE A 301 18.83 -7.75 -14.94
N GLY A 302 19.33 -8.98 -15.11
CA GLY A 302 20.31 -9.59 -14.20
C GLY A 302 21.68 -8.88 -14.23
N LYS A 303 22.13 -8.44 -15.41
CA LYS A 303 23.38 -7.64 -15.54
C LYS A 303 23.23 -6.26 -14.91
N GLU A 304 22.10 -5.58 -15.12
CA GLU A 304 21.81 -4.26 -14.54
C GLU A 304 21.57 -4.34 -13.03
N TRP A 305 21.02 -5.45 -12.53
CA TRP A 305 20.92 -5.73 -11.10
C TRP A 305 22.30 -5.76 -10.43
N ARG A 306 23.24 -6.54 -10.96
CA ARG A 306 24.63 -6.59 -10.44
C ARG A 306 25.29 -5.20 -10.43
N LYS A 307 25.07 -4.40 -11.47
CA LYS A 307 25.55 -3.00 -11.51
C LYS A 307 24.90 -2.13 -10.42
N ALA A 308 23.61 -2.29 -10.18
CA ALA A 308 22.90 -1.55 -9.14
C ALA A 308 23.43 -1.90 -7.74
N CYS A 309 23.63 -3.19 -7.45
CA CYS A 309 24.26 -3.66 -6.21
C CYS A 309 25.65 -3.02 -6.01
N ALA A 310 26.52 -3.10 -7.01
CA ALA A 310 27.87 -2.52 -6.96
C ALA A 310 27.85 -1.00 -6.73
N PHE A 311 26.93 -0.28 -7.40
CA PHE A 311 26.79 1.17 -7.24
C PHE A 311 26.33 1.56 -5.83
N VAL A 312 25.36 0.84 -5.27
CA VAL A 312 24.87 1.09 -3.91
C VAL A 312 25.94 0.76 -2.86
N ALA A 313 26.67 -0.35 -3.03
CA ALA A 313 27.80 -0.73 -2.17
C ALA A 313 28.86 0.37 -2.11
N LYS A 314 29.29 0.86 -3.29
CA LYS A 314 30.28 1.94 -3.39
C LYS A 314 29.82 3.22 -2.68
N LYS A 315 28.56 3.62 -2.88
CA LYS A 315 28.01 4.83 -2.24
C LYS A 315 27.85 4.71 -0.72
N GLN A 316 27.75 3.50 -0.18
CA GLN A 316 27.69 3.27 1.26
C GLN A 316 29.04 3.47 1.94
N ALA A 317 30.15 3.11 1.27
CA ALA A 317 31.49 3.29 1.81
C ALA A 317 31.88 4.78 1.98
N GLU A 318 31.25 5.69 1.22
CA GLU A 318 31.56 7.12 1.16
C GLU A 318 30.88 7.99 2.27
N LYS A 319 30.47 7.44 3.43
CA LYS A 319 29.57 8.09 4.43
C LYS A 319 29.79 9.61 4.67
N LYS A 320 28.72 10.40 4.47
CA LYS A 320 28.26 11.45 5.42
C LYS A 320 27.01 10.92 6.12
N SER A 321 27.08 10.76 7.45
CA SER A 321 25.95 10.30 8.26
C SER A 321 24.92 11.41 8.43
N VAL A 322 23.66 11.03 8.25
CA VAL A 322 22.44 11.81 8.52
C VAL A 322 22.13 12.90 7.50
N ARG A 323 21.08 12.68 6.69
CA ARG A 323 20.41 13.78 5.98
C ARG A 323 19.53 14.50 6.98
N HIS A 324 19.83 15.77 7.24
CA HIS A 324 18.93 16.68 7.93
C HIS A 324 17.55 16.67 7.25
N CYS A 325 16.50 16.66 8.06
CA CYS A 325 15.16 16.93 7.55
C CYS A 325 15.08 18.42 7.23
N ASN A 326 14.62 18.80 6.03
CA ASN A 326 14.44 20.21 5.61
C ASN A 326 13.35 20.96 6.39
N THR A 327 12.88 20.43 7.52
CA THR A 327 11.91 21.07 8.42
C THR A 327 12.50 21.45 9.77
N SER A 328 13.73 21.03 10.09
CA SER A 328 14.45 21.48 11.26
C SER A 328 15.59 22.39 10.80
N GLU A 329 15.39 23.70 10.84
CA GLU A 329 16.57 24.55 11.08
C GLU A 329 17.15 24.09 12.41
N ALA A 330 18.47 23.93 12.47
CA ALA A 330 19.15 23.50 13.68
C ALA A 330 18.85 24.52 14.79
N LEU A 331 17.86 24.23 15.63
CA LEU A 331 17.66 24.95 16.86
C LEU A 331 18.78 24.51 17.80
N GLY A 332 19.80 25.36 17.90
CA GLY A 332 20.55 25.47 19.14
C GLY A 332 19.56 25.91 20.20
N VAL A 333 18.90 24.95 20.85
CA VAL A 333 18.07 25.24 22.01
C VAL A 333 19.05 25.75 23.07
N THR A 334 19.02 27.04 23.34
CA THR A 334 19.73 27.71 24.44
C THR A 334 19.16 27.22 25.77
N ARG A 335 19.43 25.97 26.13
CA ARG A 335 19.52 25.56 27.53
C ARG A 335 20.83 26.17 28.03
N GLY A 336 20.78 26.84 29.19
CA GLY A 336 21.99 27.37 29.83
C GLY A 336 23.11 26.33 29.75
N GLU A 337 24.29 26.76 29.30
CA GLU A 337 25.42 25.90 28.96
C GLU A 337 25.55 24.74 29.95
N PRO A 338 25.34 23.48 29.51
CA PRO A 338 25.67 22.33 30.34
C PRO A 338 27.19 22.33 30.48
N GLN A 339 27.71 22.88 31.57
CA GLN A 339 29.14 22.82 31.86
C GLN A 339 29.58 21.36 31.88
N GLY A 340 30.38 20.96 30.89
CA GLY A 340 31.20 19.74 30.93
C GLY A 340 30.70 18.49 30.19
N LYS A 341 29.63 18.53 29.38
CA LYS A 341 29.24 17.39 28.52
C LYS A 341 29.50 17.67 27.04
N SER A 342 30.05 16.70 26.33
CA SER A 342 30.21 16.76 24.86
C SER A 342 28.87 16.58 24.13
N ASP A 343 28.73 17.13 22.92
CA ASP A 343 27.53 16.96 22.07
C ASP A 343 27.15 15.49 21.84
N HIS A 344 28.15 14.61 21.82
CA HIS A 344 27.94 13.17 21.69
C HIS A 344 27.27 12.58 22.93
N GLU A 345 27.69 12.98 24.13
CA GLU A 345 27.09 12.52 25.39
C GLU A 345 25.66 13.02 25.56
N ILE A 346 25.37 14.25 25.15
CA ILE A 346 24.01 14.81 25.14
C ILE A 346 23.11 14.00 24.21
N THR A 347 23.58 13.70 23.00
CA THR A 347 22.82 12.91 22.01
C THR A 347 22.54 11.48 22.51
N VAL A 348 23.53 10.83 23.14
CA VAL A 348 23.39 9.49 23.71
C VAL A 348 22.36 9.47 24.85
N ASP A 349 22.36 10.50 25.70
CA ASP A 349 21.40 10.66 26.80
C ASP A 349 19.96 10.86 26.28
N GLU A 350 19.77 11.67 25.24
CA GLU A 350 18.47 11.86 24.59
C GLU A 350 17.94 10.57 23.96
N HIS A 351 18.78 9.80 23.25
CA HIS A 351 18.37 8.50 22.72
C HIS A 351 17.99 7.51 23.82
N ARG A 352 18.69 7.54 24.97
CA ARG A 352 18.34 6.71 26.13
C ARG A 352 17.00 7.12 26.72
N PHE A 353 16.76 8.41 26.89
CA PHE A 353 15.47 8.94 27.35
C PHE A 353 14.33 8.52 26.41
N ILE A 354 14.48 8.70 25.09
CA ILE A 354 13.45 8.32 24.11
C ILE A 354 13.16 6.82 24.15
N ARG A 355 14.19 5.97 24.32
CA ARG A 355 13.99 4.52 24.47
C ARG A 355 13.24 4.16 25.75
N ARG A 356 13.59 4.79 26.88
CA ARG A 356 12.90 4.62 28.16
C ARG A 356 11.45 5.06 28.06
N TRP A 357 11.20 6.26 27.53
CA TRP A 357 9.86 6.81 27.31
C TRP A 357 8.96 5.85 26.52
N ARG A 358 9.49 5.26 25.44
CA ARG A 358 8.76 4.27 24.62
C ARG A 358 8.47 2.98 25.36
N ALA A 359 9.42 2.52 26.18
CA ALA A 359 9.25 1.29 26.95
C ALA A 359 8.15 1.46 27.99
N VAL A 360 8.14 2.59 28.72
CA VAL A 360 7.05 2.93 29.65
C VAL A 360 5.71 3.03 28.90
N LEU A 361 5.66 3.74 27.77
CA LEU A 361 4.44 3.85 26.97
C LEU A 361 3.90 2.46 26.57
N ALA A 362 4.76 1.55 26.12
CA ALA A 362 4.35 0.22 25.66
C ALA A 362 3.65 -0.62 26.74
N GLU A 363 4.02 -0.45 28.01
CA GLU A 363 3.41 -1.16 29.15
C GLU A 363 2.01 -0.62 29.49
N VAL A 364 1.75 0.68 29.27
CA VAL A 364 0.56 1.35 29.78
C VAL A 364 -0.43 1.79 28.70
N GLU A 365 0.00 1.90 27.44
CA GLU A 365 -0.80 2.46 26.35
C GLU A 365 -2.10 1.68 26.08
N GLY A 366 -2.11 0.37 26.32
CA GLY A 366 -3.29 -0.46 26.13
C GLY A 366 -4.37 -0.24 27.20
N LEU A 367 -3.97 0.16 28.40
CA LEU A 367 -4.85 0.43 29.53
C LEU A 367 -5.30 1.89 29.56
N GLU A 368 -4.35 2.82 29.46
CA GLU A 368 -4.63 4.27 29.57
C GLU A 368 -5.30 4.85 28.32
N LEU A 369 -4.99 4.30 27.13
CA LEU A 369 -5.43 4.84 25.85
C LEU A 369 -6.35 3.85 25.13
N SER A 370 -7.39 3.41 25.86
CA SER A 370 -8.39 2.47 25.35
C SER A 370 -9.48 3.15 24.50
N GLY A 371 -10.19 2.33 23.71
CA GLY A 371 -11.27 2.79 22.84
C GLY A 371 -10.82 3.47 21.52
N PRO A 372 -11.77 3.89 20.66
CA PRO A 372 -11.46 4.39 19.31
C PRO A 372 -10.59 5.65 19.28
N ARG A 373 -10.81 6.59 20.21
CA ARG A 373 -9.98 7.80 20.34
C ARG A 373 -8.60 7.47 20.92
N GLY A 374 -8.55 6.53 21.86
CA GLY A 374 -7.31 6.02 22.45
C GLY A 374 -6.39 5.37 21.41
N LEU A 375 -6.93 4.60 20.44
CA LEU A 375 -6.13 4.01 19.37
C LEU A 375 -5.33 5.04 18.56
N HIS A 376 -5.94 6.17 18.19
CA HIS A 376 -5.21 7.23 17.49
C HIS A 376 -4.14 7.89 18.37
N ALA A 377 -4.43 8.08 19.66
CA ALA A 377 -3.47 8.61 20.63
C ALA A 377 -2.24 7.69 20.78
N ARG A 378 -2.46 6.37 20.90
CA ARG A 378 -1.38 5.35 20.97
C ARG A 378 -0.41 5.50 19.80
N PHE A 379 -0.94 5.43 18.57
CA PHE A 379 -0.10 5.50 17.38
C PHE A 379 0.53 6.88 17.18
N LEU A 380 -0.14 7.97 17.58
CA LEU A 380 0.43 9.32 17.54
C LEU A 380 1.61 9.49 18.49
N LEU A 381 1.50 9.01 19.74
CA LEU A 381 2.59 8.98 20.70
C LEU A 381 3.77 8.15 20.18
N ARG A 382 3.50 6.98 19.56
CA ARG A 382 4.53 6.18 18.87
C ARG A 382 5.17 6.93 17.69
N ALA A 383 4.41 7.72 16.93
CA ALA A 383 4.91 8.55 15.83
C ALA A 383 5.80 9.70 16.31
N LEU A 384 5.43 10.37 17.40
CA LEU A 384 6.25 11.38 18.03
C LEU A 384 7.56 10.80 18.56
N ALA A 385 7.54 9.61 19.14
CA ALA A 385 8.76 8.94 19.58
C ALA A 385 9.68 8.55 18.42
N ALA A 386 9.11 8.14 17.28
CA ALA A 386 9.87 7.90 16.06
C ALA A 386 10.50 9.21 15.53
N ALA A 387 9.75 10.32 15.57
CA ALA A 387 10.24 11.64 15.17
C ALA A 387 11.34 12.15 16.11
N ALA A 388 11.19 12.01 17.42
CA ALA A 388 12.19 12.35 18.43
C ALA A 388 13.49 11.56 18.22
N HIS A 389 13.37 10.26 17.91
CA HIS A 389 14.53 9.44 17.60
C HIS A 389 15.22 9.86 16.28
N GLN A 390 14.45 10.36 15.31
CA GLN A 390 14.99 10.87 14.05
C GLN A 390 15.69 12.23 14.22
N SER A 391 15.18 13.10 15.10
CA SER A 391 15.80 14.39 15.43
C SER A 391 16.93 14.28 16.44
N GLY A 392 17.03 13.16 17.17
CA GLY A 392 18.00 12.99 18.26
C GLY A 392 17.66 13.82 19.51
N SER A 393 16.39 14.22 19.67
CA SER A 393 15.94 15.11 20.74
C SER A 393 14.52 14.78 21.16
N ARG A 394 14.23 14.85 22.47
CA ARG A 394 12.86 14.78 23.00
C ARG A 394 11.97 15.96 22.58
N HIS A 395 12.56 17.01 22.00
CA HIS A 395 11.83 18.14 21.43
C HIS A 395 11.54 17.88 19.95
N VAL A 396 10.26 17.83 19.61
CA VAL A 396 9.76 17.41 18.30
C VAL A 396 9.02 18.57 17.64
N GLU A 397 9.56 19.05 16.52
CA GLU A 397 8.98 20.11 15.69
C GLU A 397 8.40 19.53 14.38
N PHE A 398 7.69 18.41 14.48
CA PHE A 398 7.07 17.78 13.32
C PHE A 398 5.62 18.24 13.19
N GLY A 399 5.30 18.91 12.08
CA GLY A 399 3.93 19.37 11.81
C GLY A 399 2.93 18.23 11.63
N VAL A 400 1.65 18.54 11.83
CA VAL A 400 0.53 17.58 11.76
C VAL A 400 0.46 16.79 10.45
N ARG A 401 0.87 17.40 9.32
CA ARG A 401 0.98 16.72 8.02
C ARG A 401 2.06 15.63 8.03
N SER A 402 3.24 15.93 8.56
CA SER A 402 4.34 14.97 8.68
C SER A 402 3.96 13.82 9.59
N LEU A 403 3.35 14.10 10.74
CA LEU A 403 2.88 13.07 11.67
C LEU A 403 1.78 12.19 11.05
N SER A 404 0.89 12.76 10.23
CA SER A 404 -0.14 11.99 9.52
C SER A 404 0.41 11.01 8.47
N LEU A 405 1.67 11.13 8.04
CA LEU A 405 2.29 10.12 7.16
C LEU A 405 2.53 8.80 7.89
N SER A 406 2.71 8.85 9.20
CA SER A 406 2.93 7.68 10.06
C SER A 406 1.64 7.02 10.53
N LEU A 407 0.47 7.60 10.22
CA LEU A 407 -0.84 7.21 10.75
C LEU A 407 -1.91 7.16 9.66
N PRO A 408 -2.91 6.27 9.73
CA PRO A 408 -4.00 6.20 8.75
C PRO A 408 -5.09 7.25 9.04
N VAL A 409 -4.70 8.49 9.38
CA VAL A 409 -5.63 9.58 9.72
C VAL A 409 -5.27 10.87 9.00
N GLN A 410 -6.24 11.79 8.93
CA GLN A 410 -6.03 13.12 8.35
C GLN A 410 -5.28 14.06 9.30
N PRO A 411 -4.61 15.11 8.79
CA PRO A 411 -3.90 16.09 9.63
C PRO A 411 -4.78 16.78 10.68
N SER A 412 -6.07 17.01 10.38
CA SER A 412 -7.05 17.57 11.32
C SER A 412 -7.27 16.67 12.54
N THR A 413 -7.35 15.36 12.33
CA THR A 413 -7.44 14.37 13.41
C THR A 413 -6.17 14.39 14.26
N VAL A 414 -4.99 14.51 13.64
CA VAL A 414 -3.73 14.62 14.39
C VAL A 414 -3.74 15.86 15.28
N SER A 415 -4.13 17.01 14.74
CA SER A 415 -4.23 18.28 15.50
C SER A 415 -5.15 18.13 16.71
N ARG A 416 -6.35 17.56 16.54
CA ARG A 416 -7.29 17.33 17.64
C ARG A 416 -6.72 16.40 18.72
N VAL A 417 -6.09 15.29 18.33
CA VAL A 417 -5.53 14.34 19.30
C VAL A 417 -4.30 14.92 20.02
N LEU A 418 -3.49 15.77 19.37
CA LEU A 418 -2.42 16.51 20.05
C LEU A 418 -2.98 17.47 21.10
N ALA A 419 -4.08 18.16 20.81
CA ALA A 419 -4.75 19.05 21.75
C ALA A 419 -5.29 18.27 22.97
N GLU A 420 -5.95 17.14 22.74
CA GLU A 420 -6.43 16.25 23.81
C GLU A 420 -5.28 15.74 24.69
N LEU A 421 -4.14 15.34 24.09
CA LEU A 421 -2.99 14.81 24.82
C LEU A 421 -2.25 15.86 25.66
N ARG A 422 -2.17 17.11 25.19
CA ARG A 422 -1.47 18.20 25.92
C ARG A 422 -2.32 18.80 27.04
N GLU A 423 -3.64 18.67 26.96
CA GLU A 423 -4.60 19.21 27.96
C GLU A 423 -4.87 18.22 29.11
N ALA A 424 -4.31 17.01 29.05
CA ALA A 424 -4.42 16.04 30.14
C ALA A 424 -3.69 16.51 31.42
N GLU A 425 -4.20 16.14 32.59
CA GLU A 425 -3.71 16.57 33.91
C GLU A 425 -2.22 16.20 34.18
N ASP A 426 -1.76 15.07 33.65
CA ASP A 426 -0.36 14.60 33.70
C ASP A 426 0.04 14.09 32.30
N PRO A 427 0.42 14.99 31.37
CA PRO A 427 0.45 14.70 29.95
C PRO A 427 1.76 14.02 29.50
N TRP A 428 1.65 13.18 28.47
CA TRP A 428 2.80 12.56 27.80
C TRP A 428 3.65 13.54 26.98
N LEU A 429 3.10 14.72 26.68
CA LEU A 429 3.74 15.76 25.89
C LEU A 429 3.31 17.15 26.34
N VAL A 430 4.20 18.12 26.22
CA VAL A 430 3.92 19.52 26.54
C VAL A 430 4.23 20.39 25.33
N LEU A 431 3.33 21.31 25.01
CA LEU A 431 3.57 22.33 23.98
C LEU A 431 4.54 23.37 24.53
N VAL A 432 5.73 23.43 23.96
CA VAL A 432 6.78 24.39 24.33
C VAL A 432 6.65 25.69 23.54
N ARG A 433 6.27 25.58 22.26
CA ARG A 433 6.10 26.72 21.37
C ARG A 433 5.04 26.42 20.31
N GLU A 434 4.16 27.39 20.06
CA GLU A 434 3.21 27.33 18.95
C GLU A 434 3.91 27.46 17.59
N GLY A 435 3.37 26.80 16.57
CA GLY A 435 3.87 26.91 15.21
C GLY A 435 3.76 28.32 14.66
N GLU A 436 4.82 28.78 14.01
CA GLU A 436 4.92 30.13 13.45
C GLU A 436 5.61 30.10 12.09
N GLY A 437 4.99 30.75 11.10
CA GLY A 437 5.53 30.83 9.74
C GLY A 437 5.73 29.45 9.13
N THR A 438 6.98 29.05 8.91
CA THR A 438 7.36 27.74 8.35
C THR A 438 7.61 26.67 9.42
N ARG A 439 7.61 27.06 10.70
CA ARG A 439 7.87 26.20 11.87
C ARG A 439 6.58 25.57 12.37
N ALA A 440 6.67 24.31 12.78
CA ALA A 440 5.56 23.61 13.41
C ALA A 440 5.54 23.87 14.92
N ASP A 441 4.46 23.43 15.58
CA ASP A 441 4.44 23.32 17.05
C ASP A 441 5.65 22.53 17.55
N LEU A 442 6.27 23.03 18.61
CA LEU A 442 7.37 22.35 19.30
C LEU A 442 6.81 21.64 20.53
N TYR A 443 6.86 20.32 20.52
CA TYR A 443 6.43 19.49 21.65
C TYR A 443 7.64 18.89 22.39
N GLU A 444 7.63 18.93 23.71
CA GLU A 444 8.57 18.17 24.56
C GLU A 444 7.91 16.86 25.00
N LEU A 445 8.59 15.72 24.76
CA LEU A 445 8.16 14.42 25.29
C LEU A 445 8.50 14.29 26.78
N ARG A 446 7.52 13.88 27.58
CA ARG A 446 7.66 13.69 29.03
C ARG A 446 7.15 12.32 29.46
N ILE A 447 7.82 11.73 30.45
CA ILE A 447 7.29 10.57 31.17
C ILE A 447 6.39 11.15 32.26
N PRO A 448 5.07 10.85 32.25
CA PRO A 448 4.16 11.35 33.26
C PRO A 448 4.59 10.94 34.68
N ALA A 449 4.35 11.81 35.67
CA ALA A 449 4.84 11.60 37.03
C ALA A 449 4.29 10.30 37.65
N ARG A 450 3.06 9.92 37.31
CA ARG A 450 2.45 8.66 37.75
C ARG A 450 3.19 7.39 37.29
N HIS A 451 4.08 7.50 36.30
CA HIS A 451 4.87 6.39 35.74
C HIS A 451 6.35 6.45 36.12
N ALA A 452 6.72 7.28 37.10
CA ALA A 452 8.11 7.45 37.54
C ALA A 452 8.75 6.11 37.95
N ASP A 453 8.10 5.34 38.83
CA ASP A 453 8.59 4.05 39.33
C ASP A 453 8.79 3.03 38.20
N LEU A 454 7.83 2.96 37.27
CA LEU A 454 7.90 2.09 36.11
C LEU A 454 9.10 2.45 35.20
N SER A 455 9.41 3.74 35.09
CA SER A 455 10.51 4.23 34.24
C SER A 455 11.90 3.80 34.72
N GLU A 456 12.06 3.51 36.00
CA GLU A 456 13.32 3.05 36.59
C GLU A 456 13.57 1.57 36.33
N GLY A 457 12.51 0.75 36.31
CA GLY A 457 12.58 -0.71 36.17
C GLY A 457 12.35 -1.27 34.76
N VAL A 458 12.05 -0.43 33.76
CA VAL A 458 11.65 -0.93 32.43
C VAL A 458 12.85 -1.38 31.57
N ASP A 459 12.73 -2.56 30.97
CA ASP A 459 13.67 -3.05 29.97
C ASP A 459 13.56 -2.23 28.68
N MET A 460 14.70 -1.72 28.20
CA MET A 460 14.72 -0.89 26.98
C MET A 460 14.84 -1.78 25.74
N PRO A 461 13.80 -1.94 24.91
CA PRO A 461 13.85 -2.80 23.75
C PRO A 461 14.89 -2.31 22.74
N ALA A 462 15.60 -3.26 22.13
CA ALA A 462 16.51 -3.01 21.00
C ALA A 462 15.75 -3.17 19.68
N GLY A 463 16.15 -2.43 18.64
CA GLY A 463 15.58 -2.58 17.29
C GLY A 463 15.03 -1.29 16.68
N LYS A 464 14.44 -1.42 15.49
CA LYS A 464 13.90 -0.29 14.71
C LYS A 464 12.62 0.26 15.34
N ILE A 465 12.44 1.56 15.22
CA ILE A 465 11.27 2.29 15.73
C ILE A 465 10.28 2.50 14.60
N HIS A 466 9.11 1.88 14.72
CA HIS A 466 7.97 2.13 13.84
C HIS A 466 6.81 2.67 14.68
N ALA A 467 6.14 3.70 14.16
CA ALA A 467 4.88 4.15 14.73
C ALA A 467 3.78 3.13 14.39
N LEU A 468 3.53 2.98 13.09
CA LEU A 468 2.71 1.97 12.46
C LEU A 468 3.51 1.37 11.30
N ARG A 469 3.52 0.04 11.15
CA ARG A 469 4.17 -0.58 9.98
C ARG A 469 3.35 -0.28 8.72
N PRO A 470 3.98 0.00 7.56
CA PRO A 470 3.29 0.53 6.37
C PRO A 470 2.04 -0.25 5.93
N VAL A 471 2.09 -1.58 5.98
CA VAL A 471 0.97 -2.45 5.58
C VAL A 471 -0.33 -2.16 6.35
N PHE A 472 -0.22 -1.82 7.63
CA PHE A 472 -1.38 -1.58 8.51
C PHE A 472 -2.01 -0.22 8.31
N ARG A 473 -1.44 0.63 7.45
CA ARG A 473 -2.16 1.80 6.95
C ARG A 473 -3.42 1.39 6.19
N GLU A 474 -3.33 0.31 5.41
CA GLU A 474 -4.44 -0.22 4.61
C GLU A 474 -5.20 -1.34 5.33
N LEU A 475 -4.49 -2.22 6.07
CA LEU A 475 -5.12 -3.31 6.82
C LEU A 475 -5.75 -2.87 8.15
N GLY A 476 -5.42 -1.67 8.63
CA GLY A 476 -6.01 -1.09 9.84
C GLY A 476 -5.17 -1.26 11.11
N VAL A 477 -5.39 -0.34 12.04
CA VAL A 477 -4.61 -0.23 13.30
C VAL A 477 -4.87 -1.36 14.29
N VAL A 478 -6.07 -1.95 14.29
CA VAL A 478 -6.41 -3.11 15.14
C VAL A 478 -5.60 -4.33 14.69
N ALA A 479 -5.53 -4.58 13.38
CA ALA A 479 -4.72 -5.65 12.81
C ALA A 479 -3.23 -5.47 13.16
N ALA A 480 -2.73 -4.23 13.20
CA ALA A 480 -1.37 -3.94 13.63
C ALA A 480 -1.11 -4.40 15.07
N LEU A 481 -2.00 -4.05 16.00
CA LEU A 481 -1.86 -4.39 17.41
C LEU A 481 -1.95 -5.89 17.66
N VAL A 482 -2.88 -6.58 17.00
CA VAL A 482 -3.03 -8.03 17.10
C VAL A 482 -1.80 -8.74 16.51
N PHE A 483 -1.31 -8.29 15.36
CA PHE A 483 -0.09 -8.82 14.76
C PHE A 483 1.13 -8.63 15.67
N GLU A 484 1.32 -7.44 16.22
CA GLU A 484 2.42 -7.13 17.15
C GLU A 484 2.33 -7.98 18.42
N ALA A 485 1.12 -8.22 18.95
CA ALA A 485 0.92 -9.10 20.10
C ALA A 485 1.38 -10.55 19.82
N ILE A 486 1.07 -11.07 18.63
CA ILE A 486 1.50 -12.42 18.19
C ILE A 486 3.01 -12.46 17.97
N GLU A 487 3.58 -11.43 17.32
CA GLU A 487 5.04 -11.30 17.11
C GLU A 487 5.79 -11.27 18.45
N GLN A 488 5.19 -10.73 19.50
CA GLN A 488 5.74 -10.69 20.86
C GLN A 488 5.43 -11.96 21.69
N GLY A 489 4.90 -13.02 21.07
CA GLY A 489 4.73 -14.33 21.70
C GLY A 489 3.31 -14.69 22.12
N ALA A 490 2.28 -13.94 21.70
CA ALA A 490 0.90 -14.37 21.90
C ALA A 490 0.56 -15.55 20.96
N THR A 491 0.39 -16.74 21.54
CA THR A 491 0.18 -18.00 20.79
C THR A 491 -1.29 -18.36 20.55
N SER A 492 -2.25 -17.58 21.05
CA SER A 492 -3.68 -17.87 20.93
C SER A 492 -4.49 -16.60 20.66
N ALA A 493 -5.71 -16.75 20.14
CA ALA A 493 -6.60 -15.61 19.88
C ALA A 493 -6.87 -14.79 21.15
N GLU A 494 -7.03 -15.46 22.30
CA GLU A 494 -7.33 -14.80 23.57
C GLU A 494 -6.11 -14.06 24.13
N THR A 495 -4.93 -14.68 24.09
CA THR A 495 -3.69 -14.01 24.52
C THR A 495 -3.34 -12.83 23.61
N ALA A 496 -3.59 -12.95 22.30
CA ALA A 496 -3.40 -11.86 21.34
C ALA A 496 -4.38 -10.72 21.60
N ARG A 497 -5.66 -11.03 21.86
CA ARG A 497 -6.70 -10.04 22.21
C ARG A 497 -6.34 -9.25 23.47
N VAL A 498 -5.98 -9.96 24.55
CA VAL A 498 -5.63 -9.36 25.83
C VAL A 498 -4.43 -8.44 25.67
N ARG A 499 -3.36 -8.92 25.02
CA ARG A 499 -2.12 -8.15 24.83
C ARG A 499 -2.28 -6.97 23.86
N ALA A 500 -3.16 -7.08 22.85
CA ALA A 500 -3.46 -5.98 21.95
C ALA A 500 -4.38 -4.91 22.58
N HIS A 501 -5.04 -5.23 23.69
CA HIS A 501 -6.08 -4.43 24.35
C HIS A 501 -7.23 -4.05 23.41
N VAL A 502 -7.80 -5.05 22.74
CA VAL A 502 -8.93 -4.88 21.81
C VAL A 502 -10.14 -5.71 22.22
N SER A 503 -11.31 -5.37 21.70
CA SER A 503 -12.53 -6.14 21.94
C SER A 503 -12.41 -7.54 21.34
N ARG A 504 -13.24 -8.47 21.82
CA ARG A 504 -13.27 -9.85 21.29
C ARG A 504 -13.60 -9.86 19.80
N SER A 505 -14.67 -9.19 19.38
CA SER A 505 -15.04 -9.11 17.95
C SER A 505 -13.91 -8.54 17.09
N ALA A 506 -13.30 -7.43 17.51
CA ALA A 506 -12.21 -6.79 16.77
C ALA A 506 -10.96 -7.67 16.66
N ALA A 507 -10.65 -8.47 17.69
CA ALA A 507 -9.56 -9.45 17.63
C ALA A 507 -9.85 -10.56 16.61
N PHE A 508 -11.06 -11.12 16.59
CA PHE A 508 -11.40 -12.19 15.64
C PHE A 508 -11.40 -11.67 14.19
N GLU A 509 -11.99 -10.51 13.92
CA GLU A 509 -11.95 -9.88 12.59
C GLU A 509 -10.50 -9.59 12.14
N ALA A 510 -9.66 -9.11 13.05
CA ALA A 510 -8.25 -8.88 12.78
C ALA A 510 -7.48 -10.17 12.49
N LEU A 511 -7.75 -11.25 13.25
CA LEU A 511 -7.13 -12.56 13.01
C LEU A 511 -7.51 -13.11 11.64
N GLU A 512 -8.80 -13.09 11.28
CA GLU A 512 -9.27 -13.51 9.94
C GLU A 512 -8.62 -12.69 8.83
N LEU A 513 -8.51 -11.37 9.01
CA LEU A 513 -7.83 -10.50 8.05
C LEU A 513 -6.35 -10.87 7.91
N LEU A 514 -5.64 -11.04 9.03
CA LEU A 514 -4.22 -11.38 9.04
C LEU A 514 -3.97 -12.77 8.42
N GLU A 515 -4.84 -13.76 8.67
CA GLU A 515 -4.80 -15.09 8.05
C GLU A 515 -5.08 -15.03 6.56
N GLY A 516 -6.08 -14.25 6.13
CA GLY A 516 -6.40 -14.08 4.70
C GLY A 516 -5.26 -13.45 3.89
N TRP A 517 -4.43 -12.63 4.55
CA TRP A 517 -3.21 -12.07 3.97
C TRP A 517 -1.96 -12.94 4.20
N GLY A 518 -2.06 -14.05 4.93
CA GLY A 518 -0.94 -14.94 5.27
C GLY A 518 0.06 -14.32 6.26
N LEU A 519 -0.29 -13.22 6.93
CA LEU A 519 0.56 -12.57 7.93
C LEU A 519 0.66 -13.37 9.23
N ILE A 520 -0.29 -14.25 9.47
CA ILE A 520 -0.25 -15.19 10.58
C ILE A 520 -0.65 -16.58 10.10
N GLU A 521 -0.10 -17.59 10.76
CA GLU A 521 -0.42 -19.00 10.51
C GLU A 521 -0.90 -19.66 11.80
N ARG A 522 -1.78 -20.65 11.64
CA ARG A 522 -2.21 -21.56 12.69
C ARG A 522 -1.58 -22.92 12.47
N ASP A 523 -0.89 -23.44 13.48
CA ASP A 523 -0.43 -24.82 13.46
C ASP A 523 -1.60 -25.82 13.64
N ALA A 524 -1.31 -27.11 13.55
CA ALA A 524 -2.30 -28.18 13.71
C ALA A 524 -2.99 -28.20 15.09
N VAL A 525 -2.40 -27.53 16.09
CA VAL A 525 -2.92 -27.41 17.46
C VAL A 525 -3.60 -26.04 17.67
N GLY A 526 -3.67 -25.20 16.63
CA GLY A 526 -4.30 -23.90 16.64
C GLY A 526 -3.43 -22.76 17.19
N ARG A 527 -2.12 -22.96 17.35
CA ARG A 527 -1.20 -21.92 17.82
C ARG A 527 -0.88 -20.92 16.72
N LEU A 528 -0.91 -19.65 17.08
CA LEU A 528 -0.64 -18.52 16.19
C LEU A 528 0.85 -18.23 16.08
N THR A 529 1.34 -18.06 14.85
CA THR A 529 2.70 -17.61 14.55
C THR A 529 2.66 -16.43 13.58
N ALA A 530 3.41 -15.36 13.86
CA ALA A 530 3.51 -14.20 12.98
C ALA A 530 4.56 -14.41 11.88
N ARG A 531 4.24 -13.95 10.67
CA ARG A 531 5.10 -14.00 9.48
C ARG A 531 5.59 -12.61 9.08
N SER A 532 6.47 -12.05 9.91
CA SER A 532 6.98 -10.68 9.76
C SER A 532 7.75 -10.44 8.47
N GLU A 533 8.28 -11.49 7.85
CA GLU A 533 8.95 -11.44 6.55
C GLU A 533 8.01 -11.01 5.40
N LEU A 534 6.70 -11.25 5.51
CA LEU A 534 5.71 -10.93 4.47
C LEU A 534 5.19 -9.49 4.52
N LEU A 535 5.46 -8.75 5.60
CA LEU A 535 4.94 -7.39 5.80
C LEU A 535 5.31 -6.44 4.66
N GLY A 536 6.54 -6.55 4.12
CA GLY A 536 7.02 -5.71 3.02
C GLY A 536 6.29 -6.00 1.71
N GLU A 537 6.13 -7.28 1.38
CA GLU A 537 5.42 -7.71 0.18
C GLU A 537 3.94 -7.29 0.22
N ILE A 538 3.29 -7.53 1.35
CA ILE A 538 1.87 -7.24 1.50
C ILE A 538 1.62 -5.72 1.48
N ALA A 539 2.49 -4.91 2.11
CA ALA A 539 2.44 -3.45 2.02
C ALA A 539 2.40 -2.96 0.56
N GLU A 540 3.09 -3.64 -0.35
CA GLU A 540 3.06 -3.30 -1.77
C GLU A 540 1.83 -3.80 -2.51
N ARG A 541 1.37 -5.02 -2.19
CA ARG A 541 0.14 -5.61 -2.73
C ARG A 541 -1.07 -4.76 -2.39
N VAL A 542 -1.17 -4.28 -1.14
CA VAL A 542 -2.24 -3.36 -0.70
C VAL A 542 -2.03 -1.93 -1.19
N GLY A 543 -0.83 -1.59 -1.66
CA GLY A 543 -0.51 -0.27 -2.20
C GLY A 543 -0.20 0.80 -1.13
N ALA A 544 0.14 0.42 0.10
CA ALA A 544 0.43 1.35 1.19
C ALA A 544 1.51 2.38 0.83
N ALA A 545 2.57 1.95 0.13
CA ALA A 545 3.64 2.85 -0.32
C ALA A 545 3.16 3.90 -1.34
N LEU A 546 2.22 3.52 -2.21
CA LEU A 546 1.62 4.45 -3.18
C LEU A 546 0.78 5.50 -2.47
N VAL A 547 -0.05 5.09 -1.49
CA VAL A 547 -0.88 6.00 -0.70
C VAL A 547 -0.02 7.03 0.04
N VAL A 548 1.02 6.58 0.75
CA VAL A 548 1.96 7.49 1.44
C VAL A 548 2.66 8.43 0.44
N GLY A 549 3.00 7.94 -0.74
CA GLY A 549 3.61 8.77 -1.78
C GLY A 549 2.72 9.87 -2.32
N LEU A 550 1.46 9.56 -2.60
CA LEU A 550 0.48 10.56 -3.03
C LEU A 550 0.27 11.62 -1.96
N LEU A 551 0.27 11.23 -0.68
CA LEU A 551 0.20 12.16 0.44
C LEU A 551 1.45 13.05 0.54
N ILE A 552 2.64 12.49 0.34
CA ILE A 552 3.90 13.26 0.34
C ILE A 552 3.89 14.31 -0.77
N GLU A 553 3.52 13.93 -2.01
CA GLU A 553 3.44 14.88 -3.12
C GLU A 553 2.42 15.98 -2.83
N ARG A 554 1.20 15.61 -2.38
CA ARG A 554 0.19 16.57 -1.97
C ARG A 554 0.69 17.53 -0.90
N PHE A 555 1.35 17.03 0.15
CA PHE A 555 1.87 17.87 1.24
C PHE A 555 3.05 18.74 0.81
N ARG A 556 3.82 18.34 -0.21
CA ARG A 556 4.84 19.20 -0.81
C ARG A 556 4.22 20.35 -1.58
N ASP A 557 3.18 20.08 -2.35
CA ASP A 557 2.43 21.11 -3.07
C ASP A 557 1.79 22.10 -2.09
N GLU A 558 1.05 21.60 -1.09
CA GLU A 558 0.47 22.44 -0.03
C GLU A 558 1.53 23.26 0.71
N ARG A 559 2.73 22.70 0.95
CA ARG A 559 3.84 23.42 1.60
C ARG A 559 4.41 24.52 0.70
N ARG A 560 4.53 24.27 -0.61
CA ARG A 560 4.96 25.28 -1.57
C ARG A 560 3.96 26.44 -1.60
N ASP A 561 2.67 26.14 -1.70
CA ASP A 561 1.61 27.15 -1.72
C ASP A 561 1.61 27.99 -0.43
N TRP A 562 1.87 27.37 0.73
CA TRP A 562 2.03 28.08 2.00
C TRP A 562 3.25 28.99 2.04
N ILE A 563 4.40 28.52 1.53
CA ILE A 563 5.62 29.36 1.44
C ILE A 563 5.39 30.53 0.49
N GLU A 564 4.73 30.32 -0.65
CA GLU A 564 4.36 31.41 -1.58
C GLU A 564 3.36 32.38 -0.96
N TYR A 565 2.43 31.90 -0.14
CA TYR A 565 1.54 32.74 0.65
C TYR A 565 2.34 33.60 1.64
N LEU A 566 3.22 32.99 2.45
CA LEU A 566 4.07 33.71 3.39
C LEU A 566 4.98 34.72 2.69
N ALA A 567 5.54 34.39 1.53
CA ALA A 567 6.38 35.31 0.77
C ALA A 567 5.59 36.53 0.25
N ARG A 568 4.34 36.34 -0.19
CA ARG A 568 3.46 37.44 -0.63
C ARG A 568 2.99 38.34 0.53
N HIS A 569 2.88 37.78 1.72
CA HIS A 569 2.44 38.48 2.93
C HIS A 569 3.61 38.72 3.89
N ALA A 570 4.85 38.59 3.41
CA ALA A 570 6.04 38.91 4.16
C ALA A 570 6.10 40.43 4.29
N VAL A 571 5.52 40.92 5.37
CA VAL A 571 5.77 42.27 5.85
C VAL A 571 7.27 42.39 6.08
N SER A 572 7.94 43.31 5.37
CA SER A 572 9.39 43.42 5.48
C SER A 572 9.79 43.65 6.94
N GLY A 573 10.89 43.05 7.40
CA GLY A 573 11.42 43.33 8.73
C GLY A 573 11.67 44.84 8.95
N GLU A 574 11.93 45.58 7.87
CA GLU A 574 12.02 47.04 7.87
C GLU A 574 10.69 47.73 8.14
N TRP A 575 9.57 47.20 7.66
CA TRP A 575 8.23 47.73 7.96
C TRP A 575 7.90 47.54 9.44
N TRP A 576 8.15 46.36 10.02
CA TRP A 576 7.96 46.15 11.46
C TRP A 576 8.92 47.01 12.29
N ALA A 577 10.18 47.16 11.87
CA ALA A 577 11.13 48.05 12.53
C ALA A 577 10.73 49.53 12.41
N ALA A 578 10.11 49.95 11.30
CA ALA A 578 9.56 51.29 11.12
C ALA A 578 8.31 51.49 11.98
N VAL A 579 7.37 50.54 12.01
CA VAL A 579 6.17 50.60 12.88
C VAL A 579 6.53 50.62 14.36
N MET A 580 7.57 49.89 14.78
CA MET A 580 8.03 49.88 16.17
C MET A 580 8.84 51.14 16.54
N ARG A 581 9.48 51.83 15.57
CA ARG A 581 10.17 53.11 15.79
C ARG A 581 9.24 54.31 15.74
N ASP A 582 8.38 54.34 14.74
CA ASP A 582 7.68 55.54 14.27
C ASP A 582 6.15 55.43 14.48
N GLY A 583 5.66 54.28 14.97
CA GLY A 583 4.24 53.97 15.08
C GLY A 583 3.64 53.47 13.75
N PRO A 584 2.44 52.84 13.76
CA PRO A 584 1.76 52.49 12.52
C PRO A 584 1.46 53.77 11.73
N PRO A 585 1.66 53.78 10.39
CA PRO A 585 1.33 54.94 9.57
C PRO A 585 -0.18 55.25 9.71
N PRO A 586 -0.58 56.53 9.72
CA PRO A 586 -1.98 56.90 9.77
C PRO A 586 -2.73 56.31 8.56
N ASP A 587 -3.95 55.84 8.83
CA ASP A 587 -4.81 55.09 7.93
C ASP A 587 -5.38 56.01 6.84
N GLU A 588 -4.56 56.39 5.86
CA GLU A 588 -5.00 57.09 4.66
C GLU A 588 -5.22 56.08 3.53
N GLY A 589 -6.44 55.56 3.40
CA GLY A 589 -6.90 55.04 2.10
C GLY A 589 -7.72 53.75 2.03
N LEU A 590 -8.29 53.23 3.12
CA LEU A 590 -9.32 52.17 3.01
C LEU A 590 -10.71 52.76 3.26
N GLU A 591 -11.31 53.33 2.21
CA GLU A 591 -12.76 53.50 2.19
C GLU A 591 -13.43 52.11 2.29
N PRO A 592 -14.46 51.95 3.14
CA PRO A 592 -15.13 50.68 3.32
C PRO A 592 -16.07 50.42 2.15
N ALA A 593 -15.70 49.52 1.24
CA ALA A 593 -16.64 48.95 0.27
C ALA A 593 -17.60 47.99 0.99
N VAL A 594 -18.73 48.54 1.40
CA VAL A 594 -19.97 47.85 1.79
C VAL A 594 -20.49 47.02 0.63
N LEU A 595 -20.69 45.70 0.81
CA LEU A 595 -21.70 44.85 0.15
C LEU A 595 -21.88 43.62 1.07
N CYS A 596 -22.97 43.40 1.82
CA CYS A 596 -24.34 43.11 1.37
C CYS A 596 -24.41 42.16 0.16
N VAL A 597 -24.35 40.84 0.42
CA VAL A 597 -25.35 39.77 0.18
C VAL A 597 -24.69 38.42 0.49
#